data_AF-A0A929E5F9-F1
#
_entry.id   AF-A0A929E5F9-F1
#
_cell.length_a   1.000
_cell.length_b   1.000
_cell.length_c   1.000
_cell.angle_alpha   90.00
_cell.angle_beta   90.00
_cell.angle_gamma   90.00
#
_symmetry.space_group_name_H-M   'P 1'
#
loop_
_entity.id
_entity.type
_entity.pdbx_description
1 polymer ?
#
loop_
_entity_poly.entity_id
_entity_poly.type
_entity_poly.pdbx_seq_one_letter_code
_entity_poly.pdbx_strand_id
1 'polypeptide(L)'
;MAIDVPKVSYNGTIREIALDKDAKVVVGGESAYPFYGFEGAIPREPLIAIQVLDYAPDDWAEALVEPYKDVINDPVAWAKKAQDVYKADIIHLWLKSTDPNGLNRGAEEAAEIARKVSDVVNVPLIVWGSSNEEKDVEVLRKVAEVCGDKQILIGPVAEGNHKQLGAAALAY
;
A
#
# COMPACT_ATOMS: atom_id res chain seq x y z
N MET A 1 49.41 3.84 2.64
CA MET A 1 48.69 4.85 3.45
C MET A 1 47.25 4.36 3.55
N ALA A 2 46.70 4.20 4.75
CA ALA A 2 45.30 3.81 4.90
C ALA A 2 44.41 5.02 4.56
N ILE A 3 43.37 4.81 3.75
CA ILE A 3 42.37 5.83 3.44
C ILE A 3 41.28 5.70 4.50
N ASP A 4 41.03 6.76 5.25
CA ASP A 4 39.89 6.84 6.16
C ASP A 4 38.73 7.51 5.42
N VAL A 5 37.55 6.90 5.48
CA VAL A 5 36.36 7.40 4.78
C VAL A 5 35.68 8.42 5.70
N PRO A 6 35.52 9.68 5.28
CA PRO A 6 34.84 10.69 6.07
C PRO A 6 33.42 10.22 6.41
N LYS A 7 33.04 10.35 7.69
CA LYS A 7 31.71 9.99 8.19
C LYS A 7 30.91 11.23 8.55
N VAL A 8 29.62 11.21 8.25
CA VAL A 8 28.66 12.23 8.69
C VAL A 8 28.02 11.80 10.01
N SER A 9 27.83 12.75 10.92
CA SER A 9 27.04 12.53 12.14
C SER A 9 25.61 12.99 11.93
N TYR A 10 24.66 12.09 12.21
CA TYR A 10 23.23 12.34 12.06
C TYR A 10 22.58 12.53 13.44
N ASN A 11 21.69 13.52 13.56
CA ASN A 11 21.02 13.85 14.82
C ASN A 11 19.66 13.16 14.99
N GLY A 12 19.27 12.28 14.06
CA GLY A 12 17.98 11.60 14.08
C GLY A 12 17.99 10.33 13.23
N THR A 13 16.93 9.55 13.40
CA THR A 13 16.67 8.32 12.65
C THR A 13 15.32 8.42 11.97
N ILE A 14 15.15 7.71 10.86
CA ILE A 14 13.83 7.54 10.25
C ILE A 14 12.96 6.74 11.22
N ARG A 15 11.71 7.19 11.39
CA ARG A 15 10.76 6.53 12.28
C ARG A 15 10.45 5.13 11.77
N GLU A 16 10.47 4.16 12.68
CA GLU A 16 10.01 2.81 12.38
C GLU A 16 8.49 2.74 12.34
N ILE A 17 7.94 2.13 11.30
CA ILE A 17 6.50 1.94 11.11
C ILE A 17 6.22 0.47 10.83
N ALA A 18 5.43 -0.18 11.70
CA ALA A 18 4.91 -1.51 11.47
C ALA A 18 3.73 -1.45 10.51
N LEU A 19 3.76 -2.28 9.45
CA LEU A 19 2.75 -2.31 8.39
C LEU A 19 1.68 -3.38 8.59
N ASP A 20 1.88 -4.26 9.57
CA ASP A 20 0.92 -5.29 9.97
C ASP A 20 0.84 -5.40 11.50
N LYS A 21 -0.19 -6.09 11.98
CA LYS A 21 -0.52 -6.23 13.41
C LYS A 21 0.52 -6.99 14.21
N ASP A 22 1.23 -7.91 13.59
CA ASP A 22 2.25 -8.72 14.25
C ASP A 22 3.64 -8.06 14.16
N ALA A 23 3.74 -6.88 13.53
CA ALA A 23 4.98 -6.18 13.22
C ALA A 23 6.01 -7.07 12.49
N LYS A 24 5.53 -7.96 11.61
CA LYS A 24 6.39 -8.81 10.77
C LYS A 24 7.08 -8.01 9.67
N VAL A 25 6.38 -7.00 9.15
CA VAL A 25 6.86 -6.06 8.16
C VAL A 25 6.94 -4.69 8.80
N VAL A 26 8.17 -4.18 8.90
CA VAL A 26 8.47 -2.86 9.45
C VAL A 26 9.29 -2.12 8.40
N VAL A 27 9.07 -0.82 8.27
CA VAL A 27 9.88 0.08 7.42
C VAL A 27 10.52 1.17 8.26
N GLY A 28 11.58 1.79 7.75
CA GLY A 28 12.29 2.87 8.44
C GLY A 28 13.42 2.38 9.35
N GLY A 29 13.87 3.25 10.25
CA GLY A 29 14.95 2.98 11.20
C GLY A 29 16.35 3.34 10.69
N GLU A 30 16.46 3.87 9.47
CA GLU A 30 17.74 4.30 8.91
C GLU A 30 18.30 5.49 9.70
N SER A 31 19.62 5.46 9.92
CA SER A 31 20.35 6.52 10.64
C SER A 31 21.47 7.14 9.80
N ALA A 32 21.42 6.96 8.48
CA ALA A 32 22.35 7.52 7.51
C ALA A 32 21.67 7.64 6.12
N TYR A 33 22.39 8.16 5.14
CA TYR A 33 21.93 8.19 3.75
C TYR A 33 21.66 6.77 3.19
N PRO A 34 20.82 6.65 2.13
CA PRO A 34 20.52 5.37 1.51
C PRO A 34 21.78 4.60 1.13
N PHE A 35 21.87 3.36 1.61
CA PHE A 35 22.98 2.41 1.41
C PHE A 35 24.34 2.81 2.02
N TYR A 36 24.39 3.84 2.87
CA TYR A 36 25.60 4.27 3.59
C TYR A 36 25.81 3.52 4.92
N GLY A 37 25.82 2.18 4.86
CA GLY A 37 25.98 1.31 6.04
C GLY A 37 27.34 1.44 6.75
N PHE A 38 28.29 2.18 6.19
CA PHE A 38 29.60 2.44 6.79
C PHE A 38 29.57 3.57 7.85
N GLU A 39 28.52 4.40 7.86
CA GLU A 39 28.39 5.57 8.72
C GLU A 39 27.04 5.66 9.46
N GLY A 40 26.16 4.68 9.30
CA GLY A 40 24.95 4.54 10.12
C GLY A 40 24.27 3.19 9.92
N ALA A 41 23.23 2.95 10.72
CA ALA A 41 22.42 1.75 10.64
C ALA A 41 21.44 1.85 9.46
N ILE A 42 21.34 0.76 8.70
CA ILE A 42 20.32 0.55 7.67
C ILE A 42 19.72 -0.82 7.98
N PRO A 43 18.79 -0.89 8.95
CA PRO A 43 18.39 -2.18 9.54
C PRO A 43 17.50 -3.03 8.63
N ARG A 44 17.01 -2.47 7.52
CA ARG A 44 15.94 -3.04 6.70
C ARG A 44 16.20 -2.81 5.22
N GLU A 45 15.76 -3.76 4.41
CA GLU A 45 15.81 -3.65 2.96
C GLU A 45 14.57 -2.88 2.43
N PRO A 46 14.68 -2.18 1.28
CA PRO A 46 13.51 -1.60 0.64
C PRO A 46 12.50 -2.69 0.25
N LEU A 47 11.21 -2.41 0.49
CA LEU A 47 10.12 -3.33 0.16
C LEU A 47 9.46 -2.94 -1.17
N ILE A 48 8.94 -3.93 -1.89
CA ILE A 48 8.27 -3.76 -3.17
C ILE A 48 6.78 -4.09 -3.01
N ALA A 49 5.94 -3.08 -3.28
CA ALA A 49 4.51 -3.26 -3.40
C ALA A 49 4.12 -3.55 -4.87
N ILE A 50 3.30 -4.57 -5.10
CA ILE A 50 2.70 -4.81 -6.42
C ILE A 50 1.30 -4.25 -6.45
N GLN A 51 1.02 -3.44 -7.47
CA GLN A 51 -0.28 -2.82 -7.70
C GLN A 51 -1.29 -3.83 -8.25
N VAL A 52 -2.50 -3.78 -7.70
CA VAL A 52 -3.69 -4.50 -8.15
C VAL A 52 -4.81 -3.49 -8.33
N LEU A 53 -5.46 -3.47 -9.50
CA LEU A 53 -6.65 -2.64 -9.70
C LEU A 53 -7.92 -3.40 -9.30
N ASP A 54 -8.94 -2.67 -8.88
CA ASP A 54 -10.28 -3.21 -8.55
C ASP A 54 -11.18 -3.42 -9.79
N TYR A 55 -10.64 -3.16 -10.98
CA TYR A 55 -11.25 -3.45 -12.28
C TYR A 55 -10.15 -3.81 -13.29
N ALA A 56 -10.55 -4.44 -14.40
CA ALA A 56 -9.62 -4.75 -15.48
C ALA A 56 -9.31 -3.48 -16.29
N PRO A 57 -8.04 -3.04 -16.36
CA PRO A 57 -7.66 -1.89 -17.16
C PRO A 57 -7.76 -2.21 -18.66
N ASP A 58 -8.27 -1.26 -19.44
CA ASP A 58 -8.37 -1.31 -20.89
C ASP A 58 -7.31 -0.44 -21.59
N ASP A 59 -6.56 0.36 -20.82
CA ASP A 59 -5.56 1.31 -21.26
C ASP A 59 -4.11 0.83 -21.08
N TRP A 60 -3.92 -0.36 -20.52
CA TRP A 60 -2.59 -0.93 -20.28
C TRP A 60 -1.99 -1.53 -21.56
N ALA A 61 -0.69 -1.34 -21.74
CA ALA A 61 0.06 -2.01 -22.80
C ALA A 61 0.04 -3.54 -22.59
N GLU A 62 0.03 -4.30 -23.68
CA GLU A 62 -0.02 -5.77 -23.66
C GLU A 62 1.08 -6.39 -22.77
N ALA A 63 2.29 -5.83 -22.81
CA ALA A 63 3.40 -6.29 -21.97
C ALA A 63 3.15 -6.16 -20.46
N LEU A 64 2.28 -5.25 -20.03
CA LEU A 64 1.86 -5.10 -18.62
C LEU A 64 0.68 -6.02 -18.28
N VAL A 65 -0.16 -6.35 -19.27
CA VAL A 65 -1.31 -7.25 -19.10
C VAL A 65 -0.87 -8.71 -19.07
N GLU A 66 0.10 -9.10 -19.90
CA GLU A 66 0.55 -10.48 -20.10
C GLU A 66 0.86 -11.24 -18.79
N PRO A 67 1.55 -10.66 -17.79
CA PRO A 67 1.82 -11.34 -16.51
C PRO A 67 0.56 -11.65 -15.68
N TYR A 68 -0.56 -10.96 -15.95
CA TYR A 68 -1.79 -11.02 -15.16
C TYR A 68 -3.01 -11.48 -15.97
N LYS A 69 -2.87 -11.82 -17.25
CA LYS A 69 -3.98 -12.11 -18.18
C LYS A 69 -5.01 -13.15 -17.69
N ASP A 70 -4.57 -14.09 -16.86
CA ASP A 70 -5.36 -15.15 -16.21
C ASP A 70 -6.15 -14.67 -14.99
N VAL A 71 -5.79 -13.53 -14.41
CA VAL A 71 -6.35 -12.99 -13.16
C VAL A 71 -6.75 -11.50 -13.24
N ILE A 72 -6.49 -10.81 -14.35
CA ILE A 72 -6.62 -9.35 -14.46
C ILE A 72 -8.05 -8.82 -14.23
N ASN A 73 -9.05 -9.68 -14.40
CA ASN A 73 -10.46 -9.38 -14.15
C ASN A 73 -10.92 -9.70 -12.72
N ASP A 74 -10.06 -10.27 -11.88
CA ASP A 74 -10.36 -10.68 -10.50
C ASP A 74 -9.29 -10.13 -9.56
N PRO A 75 -9.56 -9.02 -8.85
CA PRO A 75 -8.61 -8.41 -7.92
C PRO A 75 -8.14 -9.35 -6.81
N VAL A 76 -8.97 -10.31 -6.40
CA VAL A 76 -8.64 -11.27 -5.34
C VAL A 76 -7.63 -12.29 -5.86
N ALA A 77 -7.88 -12.86 -7.03
CA ALA A 77 -6.95 -13.77 -7.70
C ALA A 77 -5.65 -13.06 -8.10
N TRP A 78 -5.74 -11.80 -8.54
CA TRP A 78 -4.59 -10.97 -8.87
C TRP A 78 -3.71 -10.72 -7.65
N ALA A 79 -4.28 -10.28 -6.52
CA ALA A 79 -3.53 -10.09 -5.28
C ALA A 79 -2.86 -11.39 -4.81
N LYS A 80 -3.56 -12.52 -4.88
CA LYS A 80 -2.98 -13.85 -4.61
C LYS A 80 -1.79 -14.16 -5.51
N LYS A 81 -1.90 -13.92 -6.82
CA LYS A 81 -0.81 -14.14 -7.77
C LYS A 81 0.38 -13.21 -7.49
N ALA A 82 0.13 -11.94 -7.21
CA ALA A 82 1.16 -10.96 -6.86
C ALA A 82 1.97 -11.40 -5.63
N GLN A 83 1.31 -11.91 -4.59
CA GLN A 83 1.98 -12.46 -3.42
C GLN A 83 2.67 -13.81 -3.71
N ASP A 84 1.95 -14.78 -4.25
CA ASP A 84 2.39 -16.18 -4.23
C ASP A 84 3.40 -16.48 -5.35
N VAL A 85 3.25 -15.81 -6.51
CA VAL A 85 4.11 -16.00 -7.70
C VAL A 85 5.19 -14.92 -7.77
N TYR A 86 4.79 -13.65 -7.67
CA TYR A 86 5.72 -12.52 -7.82
C TYR A 86 6.39 -12.08 -6.52
N LYS A 87 6.02 -12.70 -5.38
CA LYS A 87 6.64 -12.48 -4.07
C LYS A 87 6.61 -11.00 -3.66
N ALA A 88 5.50 -10.33 -3.91
CA ALA A 88 5.29 -8.97 -3.42
C ALA A 88 5.44 -8.92 -1.90
N ASP A 89 6.21 -7.93 -1.41
CA ASP A 89 6.34 -7.68 0.03
C ASP A 89 5.07 -7.05 0.60
N ILE A 90 4.33 -6.33 -0.24
CA ILE A 90 3.11 -5.58 0.08
C ILE A 90 2.16 -5.67 -1.11
N ILE A 91 0.86 -5.78 -0.86
CA ILE A 91 -0.15 -5.59 -1.91
C ILE A 91 -0.66 -4.16 -1.88
N HIS A 92 -0.64 -3.51 -3.05
CA HIS A 92 -1.21 -2.19 -3.23
C HIS A 92 -2.51 -2.31 -4.05
N LEU A 93 -3.64 -2.42 -3.35
CA LEU A 93 -4.96 -2.44 -3.98
C LEU A 93 -5.41 -1.01 -4.27
N TRP A 94 -5.53 -0.66 -5.53
CA TRP A 94 -6.02 0.65 -5.95
C TRP A 94 -7.47 0.54 -6.41
N LEU A 95 -8.36 1.15 -5.63
CA LEU A 95 -9.80 1.28 -5.86
C LEU A 95 -10.10 2.35 -6.94
N LYS A 96 -9.43 2.25 -8.09
CA LYS A 96 -9.51 3.26 -9.15
C LYS A 96 -10.89 3.31 -9.80
N SER A 97 -11.68 2.23 -9.73
CA SER A 97 -13.06 2.22 -10.24
C SER A 97 -14.00 3.18 -9.49
N THR A 98 -13.63 3.68 -8.32
CA THR A 98 -14.46 4.64 -7.57
C THR A 98 -14.37 6.06 -8.09
N ASP A 99 -13.48 6.34 -9.05
CA ASP A 99 -13.33 7.68 -9.63
C ASP A 99 -14.67 8.22 -10.15
N PRO A 100 -15.16 9.38 -9.66
CA PRO A 100 -16.43 9.95 -10.11
C PRO A 100 -16.50 10.28 -11.60
N ASN A 101 -15.34 10.45 -12.26
CA ASN A 101 -15.26 10.69 -13.71
C ASN A 101 -15.08 9.39 -14.52
N GLY A 102 -14.98 8.25 -13.84
CA GLY A 102 -14.83 6.93 -14.45
C GLY A 102 -16.06 6.07 -14.18
N LEU A 103 -15.83 4.87 -13.62
CA LEU A 103 -16.90 3.91 -13.30
C LEU A 103 -17.76 4.36 -12.11
N ASN A 104 -17.25 5.26 -11.27
CA ASN A 104 -17.93 5.81 -10.09
C ASN A 104 -18.59 4.74 -9.21
N ARG A 105 -17.88 3.62 -8.96
CA ARG A 105 -18.38 2.56 -8.09
C ARG A 105 -18.57 3.04 -6.66
N GLY A 106 -19.52 2.43 -5.95
CA GLY A 106 -19.91 2.81 -4.60
C GLY A 106 -18.90 2.36 -3.53
N ALA A 107 -18.94 3.00 -2.36
CA ALA A 107 -18.09 2.68 -1.23
C ALA A 107 -18.29 1.25 -0.70
N GLU A 108 -19.52 0.75 -0.66
CA GLU A 108 -19.81 -0.61 -0.20
C GLU A 108 -19.18 -1.68 -1.10
N GLU A 109 -19.29 -1.51 -2.41
CA GLU A 109 -18.70 -2.43 -3.38
C GLU A 109 -17.18 -2.43 -3.28
N ALA A 110 -16.57 -1.24 -3.22
CA ALA A 110 -15.12 -1.10 -3.12
C ALA A 110 -14.56 -1.66 -1.79
N ALA A 111 -15.27 -1.43 -0.68
CA ALA A 111 -14.90 -1.98 0.63
C ALA A 111 -15.01 -3.51 0.68
N GLU A 112 -16.01 -4.10 0.03
CA GLU A 112 -16.14 -5.56 -0.08
C GLU A 112 -14.99 -6.17 -0.89
N ILE A 113 -14.54 -5.52 -1.97
CA ILE A 113 -13.35 -5.95 -2.71
C ILE A 113 -12.11 -5.90 -1.81
N ALA A 114 -11.90 -4.78 -1.10
CA ALA A 114 -10.80 -4.64 -0.16
C ALA A 114 -10.82 -5.72 0.94
N ARG A 115 -12.01 -6.03 1.48
CA ARG A 115 -12.17 -7.11 2.46
C ARG A 115 -11.75 -8.46 1.91
N LYS A 116 -12.29 -8.85 0.75
CA LYS A 116 -11.94 -10.12 0.09
C LYS A 116 -10.45 -10.24 -0.19
N VAL A 117 -9.80 -9.16 -0.64
CA VAL A 117 -8.35 -9.12 -0.83
C VAL A 117 -7.63 -9.31 0.52
N SER A 118 -8.01 -8.58 1.56
CA SER A 118 -7.43 -8.71 2.90
C SER A 118 -7.60 -10.11 3.54
N ASP A 119 -8.61 -10.86 3.12
CA ASP A 119 -8.86 -12.21 3.63
C ASP A 119 -7.96 -13.26 2.97
N VAL A 120 -7.41 -12.97 1.79
CA VAL A 120 -6.59 -13.92 1.03
C VAL A 120 -5.09 -13.62 1.06
N VAL A 121 -4.68 -12.38 1.33
CA VAL A 121 -3.27 -12.00 1.43
C VAL A 121 -2.74 -12.14 2.86
N ASN A 122 -1.47 -12.50 2.98
CA ASN A 122 -0.72 -12.67 4.23
C ASN A 122 0.37 -11.60 4.40
N VAL A 123 0.61 -10.78 3.37
CA VAL A 123 1.47 -9.60 3.41
C VAL A 123 0.65 -8.34 3.70
N PRO A 124 1.26 -7.23 4.17
CA PRO A 124 0.54 -5.99 4.37
C PRO A 124 -0.26 -5.55 3.14
N LEU A 125 -1.41 -4.93 3.40
CA LEU A 125 -2.30 -4.40 2.38
C LEU A 125 -2.38 -2.87 2.49
N ILE A 126 -2.02 -2.20 1.40
CA ILE A 126 -2.34 -0.79 1.16
C ILE A 126 -3.61 -0.75 0.33
N VAL A 127 -4.62 -0.03 0.81
CA VAL A 127 -5.83 0.28 0.06
C VAL A 127 -5.79 1.75 -0.35
N TRP A 128 -5.75 1.98 -1.66
CA TRP A 128 -5.61 3.30 -2.26
C TRP A 128 -6.91 3.73 -2.96
N GLY A 129 -7.37 4.94 -2.68
CA GLY A 129 -8.56 5.54 -3.28
C GLY A 129 -8.34 6.00 -4.73
N SER A 130 -9.35 6.65 -5.30
CA SER A 130 -9.33 7.18 -6.67
C SER A 130 -8.51 8.45 -6.86
N SER A 131 -8.01 9.05 -5.77
CA SER A 131 -7.40 10.39 -5.68
C SER A 131 -8.39 11.54 -5.83
N ASN A 132 -9.70 11.28 -5.75
CA ASN A 132 -10.71 12.31 -5.59
C ASN A 132 -11.00 12.47 -4.09
N GLU A 133 -10.67 13.62 -3.51
CA GLU A 133 -10.67 13.79 -2.04
C GLU A 133 -12.04 13.51 -1.40
N GLU A 134 -13.14 14.00 -1.99
CA GLU A 134 -14.49 13.79 -1.46
C GLU A 134 -14.90 12.31 -1.54
N LYS A 135 -14.66 11.69 -2.70
CA LYS A 135 -14.99 10.29 -2.92
C LYS A 135 -14.12 9.36 -2.07
N ASP A 136 -12.85 9.68 -1.91
CA ASP A 136 -11.92 8.91 -1.09
C ASP A 136 -12.29 8.97 0.39
N VAL A 137 -12.85 10.08 0.89
CA VAL A 137 -13.42 10.13 2.26
C VAL A 137 -14.56 9.13 2.41
N GLU A 138 -15.50 9.09 1.46
CA GLU A 138 -16.62 8.14 1.49
C GLU A 138 -16.11 6.68 1.46
N VAL A 139 -15.28 6.36 0.48
CA VAL A 139 -14.80 5.00 0.19
C VAL A 139 -13.85 4.50 1.28
N LEU A 140 -12.80 5.25 1.61
CA LEU A 140 -11.75 4.77 2.51
C LEU A 140 -12.22 4.71 3.97
N ARG A 141 -13.21 5.54 4.36
CA ARG A 141 -13.87 5.37 5.67
C ARG A 141 -14.59 4.04 5.77
N LYS A 142 -15.28 3.64 4.69
CA LYS A 142 -15.98 2.35 4.66
C LYS A 142 -15.00 1.18 4.62
N VAL A 143 -13.92 1.31 3.86
CA VAL A 143 -12.81 0.35 3.86
C VAL A 143 -12.23 0.17 5.27
N ALA A 144 -11.94 1.26 5.99
CA ALA A 144 -11.44 1.19 7.36
C ALA A 144 -12.41 0.48 8.30
N GLU A 145 -13.71 0.80 8.23
CA GLU A 145 -14.74 0.14 9.03
C GLU A 145 -14.80 -1.38 8.78
N VAL A 146 -14.76 -1.80 7.52
CA VAL A 146 -14.93 -3.21 7.14
C VAL A 146 -13.63 -4.01 7.30
N CYS A 147 -12.46 -3.38 7.25
CA CYS A 147 -11.15 -4.06 7.29
C CYS A 147 -10.34 -3.78 8.56
N GLY A 148 -10.87 -3.04 9.54
CA GLY A 148 -10.12 -2.59 10.73
C GLY A 148 -9.48 -3.71 11.55
N ASP A 149 -10.12 -4.88 11.63
CA ASP A 149 -9.60 -6.05 12.34
C ASP A 149 -8.29 -6.61 11.74
N LYS A 150 -7.98 -6.28 10.47
CA LYS A 150 -6.83 -6.79 9.71
C LYS A 150 -5.60 -5.88 9.73
N GLN A 151 -5.71 -4.66 10.30
CA GLN A 151 -4.67 -3.62 10.26
C GLN A 151 -4.13 -3.37 8.84
N ILE A 152 -4.85 -2.54 8.09
CA ILE A 152 -4.50 -2.12 6.73
C ILE A 152 -3.93 -0.70 6.71
N LEU A 153 -3.26 -0.34 5.62
CA LEU A 153 -2.84 1.03 5.33
C LEU A 153 -3.85 1.64 4.35
N ILE A 154 -4.28 2.88 4.60
CA ILE A 154 -5.21 3.59 3.71
C ILE A 154 -4.60 4.89 3.17
N GLY A 155 -4.88 5.20 1.91
CA GLY A 155 -4.46 6.44 1.23
C GLY A 155 -5.24 6.65 -0.07
N PRO A 156 -5.00 7.73 -0.83
CA PRO A 156 -4.11 8.84 -0.51
C PRO A 156 -4.69 9.74 0.58
N VAL A 157 -3.78 10.26 1.42
CA VAL A 157 -4.09 11.32 2.36
C VAL A 157 -3.58 12.65 1.79
N ALA A 158 -4.46 13.64 1.72
CA ALA A 158 -4.24 14.99 1.18
C ALA A 158 -4.86 16.04 2.11
N GLU A 159 -4.62 17.32 1.83
CA GLU A 159 -5.06 18.43 2.69
C GLU A 159 -6.59 18.48 2.89
N GLY A 160 -7.40 18.13 1.87
CA GLY A 160 -8.85 18.15 2.03
C GLY A 160 -9.46 16.93 2.72
N ASN A 161 -8.74 15.82 2.85
CA ASN A 161 -9.28 14.56 3.40
C ASN A 161 -8.59 14.05 4.68
N HIS A 162 -7.43 14.60 5.07
CA HIS A 162 -6.61 14.02 6.13
C HIS A 162 -7.28 13.94 7.50
N LYS A 163 -8.16 14.89 7.84
CA LYS A 163 -8.84 14.89 9.15
C LYS A 163 -9.82 13.71 9.25
N GLN A 164 -10.59 13.49 8.20
CA GLN A 164 -11.61 12.46 8.13
C GLN A 164 -10.96 11.08 8.02
N LEU A 165 -9.94 10.93 7.17
CA LEU A 165 -9.22 9.66 7.01
C LEU A 165 -8.37 9.34 8.25
N GLY A 166 -7.71 10.33 8.85
CA GLY A 166 -6.98 10.15 10.10
C GLY A 166 -7.89 9.73 11.25
N ALA A 167 -9.10 10.32 11.35
CA ALA A 167 -10.08 9.89 12.35
C ALA A 167 -10.55 8.44 12.10
N ALA A 168 -10.74 8.03 10.85
CA ALA A 168 -11.11 6.66 10.51
C ALA A 168 -10.01 5.66 10.85
N ALA A 169 -8.75 5.97 10.52
CA ALA A 169 -7.60 5.13 10.85
C ALA A 169 -7.30 5.03 12.35
N LEU A 170 -7.80 5.97 13.17
CA LEU A 170 -7.71 5.88 14.63
C LEU A 170 -8.87 5.09 15.24
N ALA A 171 -10.02 5.05 14.57
CA ALA A 171 -11.23 4.42 15.08
C ALA A 171 -11.28 2.90 14.84
N TYR A 172 -10.62 2.43 13.78
CA TYR A 172 -10.62 1.06 13.30
C TYR A 172 -9.20 0.53 13.19
#